data_AF-A0A9R1K2Y0-F1
#
_entry.id   AF-A0A9R1K2Y0-F1
#
_cell.length_a   1.000
_cell.length_b   1.000
_cell.length_c   1.000
_cell.angle_alpha   90.00
_cell.angle_beta   90.00
_cell.angle_gamma   90.00
#
_symmetry.space_group_name_H-M   'P 1'
#
loop_
_entity.id
_entity.type
_entity.pdbx_description
1 polymer ?
#
loop_
_entity_poly.entity_id
_entity_poly.type
_entity_poly.pdbx_seq_one_letter_code
_entity_poly.pdbx_strand_id
1 'polypeptide(L)' 'MGACDNGTPNRQAKASLTMLVTWTVWNERNARVFKHKSAPPPALLDSINTEAHLWVIAGAKKLGSLILRE' A
#
# COMPACT_ATOMS: atom_id res chain seq x y z
N MET A 1 5.69 23.50 17.32
CA MET A 1 4.33 23.17 16.85
C MET A 1 4.29 23.41 15.34
N GLY A 2 4.21 22.35 14.53
CA GLY A 2 3.82 22.39 13.11
C GLY A 2 4.79 23.00 12.10
N ALA A 3 5.79 22.23 11.64
CA ALA A 3 6.31 22.43 10.28
C ALA A 3 5.41 21.60 9.35
N CYS A 4 4.49 22.28 8.66
CA CYS A 4 3.72 21.67 7.58
C CYS A 4 4.70 21.28 6.46
N ASP A 5 5.02 19.99 6.39
CA ASP A 5 5.76 19.38 5.28
C ASP A 5 5.02 19.62 3.97
N ASN A 6 5.41 20.70 3.30
CA ASN A 6 4.94 21.12 1.97
C ASN A 6 5.65 20.36 0.84
N GLY A 7 6.08 19.12 1.09
CA GLY A 7 6.67 18.25 0.08
C GLY A 7 5.56 17.63 -0.77
N THR A 8 5.24 18.24 -1.92
CA THR A 8 4.32 17.77 -2.98
C THR A 8 3.32 16.69 -2.55
N PRO A 9 2.03 17.01 -2.31
CA PRO A 9 1.06 16.10 -1.66
C PRO A 9 0.91 14.72 -2.33
N ASN A 10 1.26 14.59 -3.60
CA ASN A 10 1.26 13.34 -4.36
C ASN A 10 2.48 12.43 -4.06
N ARG A 11 3.66 12.99 -3.74
CA ARG A 11 4.89 12.20 -3.48
C ARG A 11 4.75 11.32 -2.25
N GLN A 12 4.21 11.86 -1.16
CA GLN A 12 3.97 11.10 0.07
C GLN A 12 2.99 9.95 -0.17
N ALA A 13 1.87 10.22 -0.85
CA ALA A 13 0.87 9.19 -1.17
C ALA A 13 1.45 8.08 -2.06
N LYS A 14 2.26 8.43 -3.08
CA LYS A 14 2.98 7.45 -3.89
C LYS A 14 3.99 6.65 -3.08
N ALA A 15 4.75 7.29 -2.20
CA ALA A 15 5.70 6.59 -1.32
C ALA A 15 4.99 5.60 -0.40
N SER A 16 3.83 5.96 0.18
CA SER A 16 3.00 5.06 0.98
C SER A 16 2.49 3.87 0.17
N LEU A 17 2.03 4.09 -1.07
CA LEU A 17 1.62 3.02 -1.97
C LEU A 17 2.80 2.09 -2.32
N THR A 18 3.97 2.66 -2.67
CA THR A 18 5.18 1.89 -2.94
C THR A 18 5.60 1.06 -1.74
N MET A 19 5.51 1.62 -0.53
CA MET A 19 5.77 0.90 0.72
C MET A 19 4.81 -0.28 0.89
N LEU A 20 3.50 -0.06 0.68
CA LEU A 20 2.48 -1.12 0.81
C LEU A 20 2.70 -2.26 -0.19
N VAL A 21 3.01 -1.94 -1.45
CA VAL A 21 3.34 -2.93 -2.48
C VAL A 21 4.60 -3.72 -2.07
N THR A 22 5.66 -3.01 -1.68
CA THR A 22 6.93 -3.63 -1.27
C THR A 22 6.75 -4.56 -0.08
N TRP A 23 6.00 -4.12 0.93
CA TRP A 23 5.66 -4.91 2.10
C TRP A 23 4.88 -6.18 1.74
N THR A 24 3.88 -6.07 0.85
CA THR A 24 3.07 -7.21 0.43
C THR A 24 3.90 -8.25 -0.30
N VAL A 25 4.77 -7.83 -1.22
CA VAL A 25 5.69 -8.72 -1.95
C VAL A 25 6.68 -9.40 -1.01
N TRP A 26 7.22 -8.67 -0.04
CA TRP A 26 8.11 -9.24 0.97
C TRP A 26 7.42 -10.30 1.81
N ASN A 27 6.20 -10.03 2.30
CA ASN A 27 5.41 -10.97 3.08
C ASN A 27 5.04 -12.23 2.27
N GLU A 28 4.74 -12.07 0.98
CA GLU A 28 4.51 -13.17 0.05
C GLU A 28 5.73 -14.08 -0.07
N ARG A 29 6.91 -13.50 -0.30
CA ARG A 29 8.17 -14.25 -0.39
C ARG A 29 8.46 -15.01 0.90
N ASN A 30 8.18 -14.40 2.06
CA ASN A 30 8.31 -15.09 3.35
C ASN A 30 7.30 -16.22 3.51
N ALA A 31 6.06 -16.05 3.07
CA ALA A 31 5.07 -17.12 3.10
C ALA A 31 5.50 -18.31 2.21
N ARG A 32 6.10 -18.05 1.04
CA ARG A 32 6.66 -19.11 0.19
C ARG A 32 7.78 -19.87 0.88
N VAL A 33 8.71 -19.16 1.50
CA VAL A 33 9.90 -19.76 2.12
C VAL A 33 9.57 -20.49 3.42
N PHE A 34 8.84 -19.84 4.33
CA PHE A 34 8.64 -20.35 5.69
C PHE A 34 7.36 -21.15 5.86
N LYS A 35 6.35 -20.93 5.01
CA LYS A 35 5.05 -21.61 5.10
C LYS A 35 4.77 -22.54 3.92
N HIS A 36 5.68 -22.60 2.94
CA HIS A 36 5.50 -23.33 1.68
C HIS A 36 4.17 -22.99 0.96
N LYS A 37 3.69 -21.75 1.11
CA LYS A 37 2.45 -21.26 0.49
C LYS A 37 2.75 -20.20 -0.55
N SER A 38 2.11 -20.30 -1.71
CA SER A 38 2.24 -19.37 -2.83
C SER A 38 0.90 -18.72 -3.12
N ALA A 39 0.87 -17.39 -3.17
CA ALA A 39 -0.29 -16.66 -3.67
C ALA A 39 -0.05 -16.21 -5.12
N PRO A 40 -1.05 -16.29 -6.01
CA PRO A 40 -0.92 -15.77 -7.36
C PRO A 40 -0.97 -14.23 -7.36
N PRO A 41 -0.38 -13.55 -8.36
CA PRO A 41 -0.34 -12.08 -8.41
C PRO A 41 -1.69 -11.38 -8.21
N PRO A 42 -2.82 -11.86 -8.76
CA PRO A 42 -4.14 -11.25 -8.52
C PRO A 42 -4.53 -11.22 -7.03
N ALA A 43 -4.18 -12.24 -6.26
CA ALA A 43 -4.48 -12.27 -4.82
C ALA A 43 -3.65 -11.25 -4.03
N LEU A 44 -2.44 -10.94 -4.50
CA LEU A 44 -1.60 -9.88 -3.91
C LEU A 44 -2.15 -8.50 -4.23
N LEU A 45 -2.61 -8.29 -5.47
CA LEU A 45 -3.27 -7.05 -5.87
C LEU A 45 -4.54 -6.80 -5.06
N ASP A 46 -5.36 -7.83 -4.86
CA ASP A 46 -6.56 -7.76 -4.02
C ASP A 46 -6.23 -7.40 -2.56
N SER A 47 -5.16 -8.00 -2.02
CA SER A 47 -4.66 -7.67 -0.68
C SER A 47 -4.18 -6.22 -0.58
N ILE A 48 -3.44 -5.73 -1.58
CA ILE A 48 -2.95 -4.34 -1.65
C ILE A 48 -4.13 -3.38 -1.71
N ASN A 49 -5.12 -3.63 -2.58
CA ASN A 49 -6.32 -2.79 -2.69
C ASN A 49 -7.09 -2.75 -1.38
N THR A 50 -7.34 -3.91 -0.78
CA THR A 50 -8.04 -4.02 0.51
C THR A 50 -7.35 -3.22 1.60
N GLU A 51 -6.04 -3.40 1.77
CA GLU A 51 -5.25 -2.69 2.78
C GLU A 51 -5.22 -1.18 2.51
N ALA A 52 -5.10 -0.78 1.24
CA ALA A 52 -5.09 0.62 0.88
C ALA A 52 -6.45 1.29 1.12
N HIS A 53 -7.57 0.59 0.87
CA HIS A 53 -8.91 1.06 1.26
C HIS A 53 -9.03 1.22 2.78
N LEU A 54 -8.52 0.27 3.57
CA LEU A 54 -8.49 0.38 5.03
C LEU A 54 -7.70 1.60 5.50
N TRP A 55 -6.56 1.91 4.86
CA TRP A 55 -5.78 3.10 5.18
C TRP A 55 -6.51 4.39 4.85
N VAL A 56 -7.27 4.42 3.75
CA VAL A 56 -8.12 5.56 3.40
C VAL A 56 -9.19 5.78 4.46
N ILE A 57 -9.87 4.72 4.89
CA ILE A 57 -10.86 4.76 5.98
C ILE A 57 -10.21 5.25 7.28
N ALA A 58 -8.98 4.81 7.56
CA ALA A 58 -8.19 5.24 8.72
C ALA A 58 -7.64 6.68 8.62
N GLY A 59 -7.88 7.40 7.52
CA GLY A 59 -7.55 8.81 7.38
C GLY A 59 -6.45 9.15 6.36
N ALA A 60 -5.87 8.17 5.67
CA ALA A 60 -4.93 8.39 4.57
C ALA A 60 -5.63 8.86 3.28
N LYS A 61 -6.42 9.94 3.36
CA LYS A 61 -7.30 10.45 2.28
C LYS A 61 -6.59 10.70 0.95
N LYS A 62 -5.31 11.11 1.00
CA LYS A 62 -4.47 11.34 -0.20
C LYS A 62 -4.18 10.05 -0.97
N LEU A 63 -4.09 8.91 -0.30
CA LEU A 63 -3.92 7.60 -0.93
C LEU A 63 -5.17 7.22 -1.75
N GLY A 64 -6.37 7.54 -1.22
CA GLY A 64 -7.63 7.29 -1.92
C GLY A 64 -7.75 8.05 -3.24
N SER A 65 -7.18 9.25 -3.31
CA SER A 65 -7.14 10.03 -4.57
C SER A 65 -6.24 9.43 -5.65
N LEU A 66 -5.31 8.54 -5.29
CA LEU A 66 -4.48 7.81 -6.26
C LEU A 66 -5.16 6.52 -6.72
N ILE A 67 -5.83 5.81 -5.81
CA ILE A 67 -6.45 4.50 -6.08
C ILE A 67 -7.74 4.64 -6.87
N LEU A 68 -8.53 5.68 -6.59
CA LEU A 68 -9.77 5.96 -7.33
C LEU A 68 -9.53 6.53 -8.73
N ARG A 69 -8.28 6.85 -9.08
CA ARG A 69 -7.92 7.46 -10.37
C ARG A 69 -7.69 6.42 -11.47
N GLU A 70 -7.60 5.13 -11.14
CA GLU A 70 -7.57 4.01 -12.10
C GLU A 70 -8.93 3.32 -12.16
#